data_AF-A0A453EWE1-F1
#
_entry.id   AF-A0A453EWE1-F1
#
_cell.length_a   1.000
_cell.length_b   1.000
_cell.length_c   1.000
_cell.angle_alpha   90.00
_cell.angle_beta   90.00
_cell.angle_gamma   90.00
#
_symmetry.space_group_name_H-M   'P 1'
#
loop_
_entity.id
_entity.type
_entity.pdbx_description
1 polymer ?
#
loop_
_entity_poly.entity_id
_entity_poly.type
_entity_poly.pdbx_seq_one_letter_code
_entity_poly.pdbx_strand_id
1 'polypeptide(L)'
;MPQGLSREEWLHSLPRALVAGFVKTDKEFQTKGQTSGTTATFAIIDGWTITVASVGDSRCILDAQGGAVSLLTVDHRLEENVEERERVTASGGEVGRLSVVGGAEIGPLRCWPGGLCLSRSIGDIDVGEFIVPVPYVKQVKLSNTGGRLIIASDGIWDALSSDAAAKCCRGLPAELAAKQVVKEALKTRGLKDDTTCVVVDIIPPDQTIRPLSPPKKMNKLKSLIFRKKAKDQPNKLTKQLSSVGMVEEIFEEGSAILSERLVYSRAEGCK
;
A
#
# COMPACT_ATOMS: atom_id res chain seq x y z
N MET A 1 22.23 -1.68 2.01
CA MET A 1 22.55 -1.68 3.46
C MET A 1 23.75 -0.75 3.66
N PRO A 2 23.68 0.26 4.55
CA PRO A 2 24.81 1.13 4.87
C PRO A 2 26.01 0.33 5.36
N GLN A 3 27.22 0.83 5.07
CA GLN A 3 28.44 0.18 5.55
C GLN A 3 28.49 0.20 7.08
N GLY A 4 28.82 -0.93 7.69
CA GLY A 4 29.00 -1.05 9.14
C GLY A 4 27.75 -1.44 9.93
N LEU A 5 26.59 -1.61 9.29
CA LEU A 5 25.38 -2.15 9.95
C LEU A 5 25.20 -3.63 9.62
N SER A 6 24.82 -4.42 10.62
CA SER A 6 24.23 -5.74 10.41
C SER A 6 22.85 -5.61 9.75
N ARG A 7 22.35 -6.72 9.19
CA ARG A 7 21.01 -6.75 8.58
C ARG A 7 19.91 -6.46 9.59
N GLU A 8 20.06 -6.94 10.82
CA GLU A 8 19.10 -6.70 11.89
C GLU A 8 19.05 -5.22 12.27
N GLU A 9 20.21 -4.59 12.49
CA GLU A 9 20.29 -3.15 12.76
C GLU A 9 19.74 -2.32 11.59
N TRP A 10 20.02 -2.73 10.36
CA TRP A 10 19.44 -2.11 9.17
C TRP A 10 17.91 -2.15 9.20
N LEU A 11 17.33 -3.34 9.35
CA LEU A 11 15.87 -3.53 9.38
C LEU A 11 15.21 -2.77 10.53
N HIS A 12 15.84 -2.72 11.69
CA HIS A 12 15.37 -1.96 12.85
C HIS A 12 15.43 -0.44 12.62
N SER A 13 16.45 0.04 11.90
CA SER A 13 16.61 1.48 11.60
C SER A 13 15.71 1.98 10.47
N LEU A 14 15.23 1.08 9.60
CA LEU A 14 14.51 1.41 8.38
C LEU A 14 13.27 2.30 8.60
N PRO A 15 12.35 2.00 9.53
CA PRO A 15 11.15 2.81 9.72
C PRO A 15 11.48 4.28 10.02
N ARG A 16 12.41 4.51 10.96
CA ARG A 16 12.87 5.86 11.30
C ARG A 16 13.59 6.55 10.15
N ALA A 17 14.41 5.81 9.40
CA ALA A 17 15.11 6.34 8.24
C ALA A 17 14.15 6.77 7.13
N LEU A 18 13.06 6.03 6.91
CA LEU A 18 12.02 6.38 5.95
C LEU A 18 11.27 7.66 6.35
N VAL A 19 10.87 7.79 7.62
CA VAL A 19 10.27 9.04 8.13
C VAL A 19 11.21 10.23 7.91
N ALA A 20 12.49 10.09 8.27
CA ALA A 20 13.48 11.14 8.07
C ALA A 20 13.68 11.47 6.57
N GLY A 21 13.65 10.45 5.71
CA GLY A 21 13.72 10.61 4.26
C GLY A 21 12.58 11.45 3.71
N PHE A 22 11.33 11.12 4.04
CA PHE A 22 10.16 11.87 3.56
C PHE A 22 10.19 13.33 4.03
N VAL A 23 10.44 13.57 5.32
CA VAL A 23 10.52 14.93 5.89
C VAL A 23 11.67 15.73 5.26
N LYS A 24 12.82 15.09 5.00
CA LYS A 24 13.95 15.74 4.35
C LYS A 24 13.62 16.09 2.89
N THR A 25 13.04 15.15 2.14
CA THR A 25 12.63 15.37 0.74
C THR A 25 11.63 16.51 0.63
N ASP A 26 10.66 16.59 1.54
CA ASP A 26 9.70 17.69 1.59
C ASP A 26 10.38 19.04 1.84
N LYS A 27 11.23 19.15 2.87
CA LYS A 27 12.01 20.37 3.13
C LYS A 27 12.83 20.80 1.93
N GLU A 28 13.53 19.86 1.28
CA GLU A 28 14.32 20.15 0.07
C GLU A 28 13.42 20.59 -1.09
N PHE A 29 12.24 20.00 -1.25
CA PHE A 29 11.28 20.39 -2.27
C PHE A 29 10.73 21.81 -2.04
N GLN A 30 10.39 22.16 -0.79
CA GLN A 30 9.92 23.50 -0.42
C GLN A 30 10.93 24.60 -0.78
N THR A 31 12.25 24.33 -0.71
CA THR A 31 13.27 25.31 -1.13
C THR A 31 13.18 25.69 -2.61
N LYS A 32 12.48 24.91 -3.44
CA LYS A 32 12.26 25.19 -4.87
C LYS A 32 11.10 26.16 -5.12
N GLY A 33 10.36 26.54 -4.08
CA GLY A 33 9.23 27.49 -4.18
C GLY A 33 8.09 27.02 -5.08
N GLN A 34 7.91 25.70 -5.24
CA GLN A 34 6.81 25.11 -6.00
C GLN A 34 5.62 24.84 -5.07
N THR A 35 4.40 24.98 -5.60
CA THR A 35 3.16 24.75 -4.85
C THR A 35 2.56 23.36 -5.08
N SER A 36 3.02 22.63 -6.09
CA SER A 36 2.51 21.27 -6.34
C SER A 36 2.85 20.31 -5.20
N GLY A 37 1.95 19.39 -4.87
CA GLY A 37 2.25 18.24 -4.04
C GLY A 37 2.21 16.90 -4.77
N THR A 38 2.60 15.86 -4.05
CA THR A 38 2.52 14.48 -4.51
C THR A 38 2.23 13.52 -3.35
N THR A 39 1.48 12.47 -3.65
CA THR A 39 1.47 11.26 -2.83
C THR A 39 2.80 10.54 -2.99
N ALA A 40 3.16 9.67 -2.04
CA ALA A 40 4.32 8.82 -2.17
C ALA A 40 4.11 7.52 -1.41
N THR A 41 4.29 6.39 -2.10
CA THR A 41 4.26 5.04 -1.51
C THR A 41 5.56 4.34 -1.83
N PHE A 42 6.38 4.12 -0.80
CA PHE A 42 7.75 3.64 -0.93
C PHE A 42 7.92 2.31 -0.23
N ALA A 43 8.39 1.29 -0.96
CA ALA A 43 8.59 -0.06 -0.43
C ALA A 43 10.07 -0.49 -0.51
N ILE A 44 10.61 -0.96 0.62
CA ILE A 44 11.91 -1.63 0.69
C ILE A 44 11.68 -3.10 0.97
N ILE A 45 12.22 -3.95 0.11
CA ILE A 45 12.20 -5.41 0.26
C ILE A 45 13.64 -5.86 0.57
N ASP A 46 13.85 -6.40 1.77
CA ASP A 46 15.12 -6.98 2.19
C ASP A 46 14.90 -8.45 2.58
N GLY A 47 15.17 -9.35 1.63
CA GLY A 47 14.80 -10.76 1.67
C GLY A 47 13.30 -10.96 1.91
N TRP A 48 12.92 -11.42 3.10
CA TRP A 48 11.52 -11.70 3.47
C TRP A 48 10.85 -10.57 4.26
N THR A 49 11.58 -9.48 4.53
CA THR A 49 11.07 -8.33 5.26
C THR A 49 10.70 -7.23 4.27
N ILE A 50 9.47 -6.74 4.38
CA ILE A 50 8.93 -5.68 3.54
C ILE A 50 8.63 -4.49 4.46
N THR A 51 9.24 -3.34 4.20
CA THR A 51 8.95 -2.09 4.89
C THR A 51 8.32 -1.11 3.90
N VAL A 52 7.12 -0.63 4.19
CA VAL A 52 6.39 0.33 3.37
C VAL A 52 6.20 1.62 4.16
N ALA A 53 6.49 2.75 3.53
CA ALA A 53 6.17 4.08 4.03
C ALA A 53 5.29 4.82 3.03
N SER A 54 4.21 5.46 3.49
CA SER A 54 3.29 6.17 2.59
C SER A 54 2.74 7.49 3.13
N VAL A 55 2.60 8.48 2.24
CA VAL A 55 1.76 9.67 2.40
C VAL A 55 0.79 9.77 1.21
N GLY A 56 -0.40 10.32 1.45
CA GLY A 56 -1.47 10.38 0.46
C GLY A 56 -2.32 9.11 0.40
N ASP A 57 -2.91 8.84 -0.76
CA ASP A 57 -3.91 7.79 -1.00
C ASP A 57 -3.52 6.80 -2.11
N SER A 58 -2.26 6.84 -2.56
CA SER A 58 -1.66 5.70 -3.26
C SER A 58 -1.52 4.53 -2.28
N ARG A 59 -1.94 3.33 -2.69
CA ARG A 59 -2.02 2.16 -1.81
C ARG A 59 -1.06 1.04 -2.20
N CYS A 60 -0.50 0.36 -1.20
CA CYS A 60 0.25 -0.88 -1.36
C CYS A 60 -0.45 -2.04 -0.66
N ILE A 61 -0.62 -3.15 -1.39
CA ILE A 61 -1.17 -4.39 -0.84
C ILE A 61 -0.21 -5.56 -1.08
N LEU A 62 -0.28 -6.55 -0.19
CA LEU A 62 0.44 -7.80 -0.27
C LEU A 62 -0.56 -8.96 -0.43
N ASP A 63 -0.54 -9.62 -1.59
CA ASP A 63 -1.22 -10.89 -1.83
C ASP A 63 -0.25 -12.03 -1.48
N ALA A 64 -0.34 -12.53 -0.24
CA ALA A 64 0.50 -13.62 0.23
C ALA A 64 0.08 -14.96 -0.39
N GLN A 65 1.03 -15.87 -0.60
CA GLN A 65 0.71 -17.20 -1.10
C GLN A 65 -0.24 -17.93 -0.14
N GLY A 66 -1.46 -18.24 -0.60
CA GLY A 66 -2.58 -18.65 0.27
C GLY A 66 -3.82 -17.78 0.09
N GLY A 67 -3.65 -16.61 -0.55
CA GLY A 67 -4.74 -15.75 -1.02
C GLY A 67 -5.20 -14.70 -0.01
N ALA A 68 -4.49 -14.55 1.11
CA ALA A 68 -4.72 -13.49 2.07
C ALA A 68 -4.14 -12.16 1.55
N VAL A 69 -5.00 -11.16 1.42
CA VAL A 69 -4.62 -9.80 1.03
C VAL A 69 -4.42 -8.96 2.28
N SER A 70 -3.22 -8.40 2.44
CA SER A 70 -2.87 -7.51 3.55
C SER A 70 -2.65 -6.09 3.02
N LEU A 71 -3.22 -5.10 3.71
CA LEU A 71 -2.92 -3.69 3.45
C LEU A 71 -1.59 -3.32 4.10
N LEU A 72 -0.70 -2.68 3.33
CA LEU A 72 0.59 -2.19 3.83
C LEU A 72 0.65 -0.66 3.98
N THR A 73 -0.45 0.01 3.66
CA THR A 73 -0.60 1.47 3.74
C THR A 73 -1.98 1.81 4.30
N VAL A 74 -2.14 3.05 4.76
CA VAL A 74 -3.42 3.66 5.10
C VAL A 74 -3.65 4.84 4.17
N ASP A 75 -4.88 5.00 3.69
CA ASP A 75 -5.28 6.11 2.84
C ASP A 75 -5.44 7.38 3.70
N HIS A 76 -4.73 8.45 3.33
CA HIS A 76 -4.76 9.73 4.03
C HIS A 76 -5.84 10.68 3.48
N ARG A 77 -6.99 10.13 3.09
CA ARG A 77 -8.15 10.90 2.63
C ARG A 77 -8.95 11.42 3.81
N LEU A 78 -9.30 12.70 3.77
CA LEU A 78 -10.12 13.32 4.81
C LEU A 78 -11.52 12.68 4.91
N GLU A 79 -12.07 12.19 3.81
CA GLU A 79 -13.37 11.49 3.79
C GLU A 79 -13.35 10.22 4.66
N GLU A 80 -12.24 9.49 4.64
CA GLU A 80 -12.14 8.13 5.21
C GLU A 80 -11.46 8.11 6.58
N ASN A 81 -10.51 9.02 6.83
CA ASN A 81 -9.65 8.97 8.01
C ASN A 81 -10.04 10.00 9.08
N VAL A 82 -10.72 9.54 10.14
CA VAL A 82 -11.21 10.39 11.24
C VAL A 82 -10.07 11.04 12.00
N GLU A 83 -9.04 10.28 12.36
CA GLU A 83 -7.88 10.76 13.14
C GLU A 83 -7.17 11.89 12.40
N GLU A 84 -7.04 11.77 11.08
CA GLU A 84 -6.44 12.82 10.25
C GLU A 84 -7.30 14.08 10.17
N ARG A 85 -8.64 13.95 10.16
CA ARG A 85 -9.51 15.14 10.24
C ARG A 85 -9.34 15.86 11.57
N GLU A 86 -9.28 15.12 12.67
CA GLU A 86 -9.06 15.69 14.00
C GLU A 86 -7.70 16.38 14.08
N ARG A 87 -6.64 15.75 13.57
CA ARG A 87 -5.29 16.34 13.50
C ARG A 87 -5.26 17.62 12.68
N VAL A 88 -5.86 17.63 11.48
CA VAL A 88 -5.91 18.82 10.61
C VAL A 88 -6.68 19.95 11.32
N THR A 89 -7.81 19.63 11.94
CA THR A 89 -8.63 20.61 12.68
C THR A 89 -7.90 21.18 13.89
N ALA A 90 -7.23 20.33 14.67
CA ALA A 90 -6.42 20.74 15.82
C ALA A 90 -5.22 21.60 15.42
N SER A 91 -4.75 21.47 14.18
CA SER A 91 -3.67 22.28 13.60
C SER A 91 -4.17 23.57 12.93
N GLY A 92 -5.46 23.89 13.05
CA GLY A 92 -6.07 25.12 12.54
C GLY A 92 -6.60 25.06 11.10
N GLY A 93 -6.58 23.90 10.46
CA GLY A 93 -7.22 23.70 9.15
C GLY A 93 -8.72 23.45 9.29
N GLU A 94 -9.54 23.97 8.39
CA GLU A 94 -10.98 23.69 8.38
C GLU A 94 -11.28 22.51 7.46
N VAL A 95 -12.00 21.49 7.94
CA VAL A 95 -12.40 20.34 7.11
C VAL A 95 -13.87 20.48 6.73
N GLY A 96 -14.15 20.55 5.43
CA GLY A 96 -15.51 20.69 4.91
C GLY A 96 -15.62 20.39 3.43
N ARG A 97 -16.84 20.10 2.97
CA ARG A 97 -17.13 20.01 1.53
C ARG A 97 -17.16 21.41 0.93
N LEU A 98 -17.01 21.49 -0.39
CA LEU A 98 -17.14 22.78 -1.08
C LEU A 98 -18.60 23.23 -1.01
N SER A 99 -18.86 24.40 -0.40
CA SER A 99 -20.19 25.02 -0.37
C SER A 99 -20.33 25.97 -1.56
N VAL A 100 -21.31 25.72 -2.43
CA VAL A 100 -21.64 26.61 -3.56
C VAL A 100 -22.69 27.66 -3.17
N VAL A 101 -22.90 28.65 -4.05
CA VAL A 101 -23.96 29.65 -3.89
C VAL A 101 -25.31 28.94 -3.69
N GLY A 102 -25.96 29.18 -2.55
CA GLY A 102 -27.18 28.48 -2.14
C GLY A 102 -26.99 27.45 -1.02
N GLY A 103 -25.76 27.26 -0.51
CA GLY A 103 -25.47 26.41 0.66
C GLY A 103 -25.41 24.91 0.37
N ALA A 104 -25.44 24.51 -0.90
CA ALA A 104 -25.30 23.12 -1.28
C ALA A 104 -23.83 22.67 -1.15
N GLU A 105 -23.61 21.56 -0.46
CA GLU A 105 -22.29 20.94 -0.33
C GLU A 105 -22.04 19.94 -1.46
N ILE A 106 -20.87 20.04 -2.10
CA ILE A 106 -20.49 19.18 -3.22
C ILE A 106 -19.09 18.58 -3.06
N GLY A 107 -18.92 17.38 -3.63
CA GLY A 107 -17.63 16.70 -3.70
C GLY A 107 -17.16 16.12 -2.36
N PRO A 108 -15.93 15.57 -2.32
CA PRO A 108 -15.36 14.98 -1.10
C PRO A 108 -15.04 16.05 -0.05
N LEU A 109 -14.80 15.60 1.19
CA LEU A 109 -14.21 16.47 2.21
C LEU A 109 -12.85 17.02 1.76
N ARG A 110 -12.65 18.31 2.02
CA ARG A 110 -11.43 19.05 1.72
C ARG A 110 -10.97 19.78 2.97
N CYS A 111 -9.67 20.04 3.07
CA CYS A 111 -9.12 20.95 4.05
C CYS A 111 -8.99 22.36 3.44
N TRP A 112 -9.24 23.37 4.26
CA TRP A 112 -9.21 24.77 3.90
C TRP A 112 -8.26 25.53 4.84
N PRO A 113 -7.50 26.52 4.31
CA PRO A 113 -7.46 26.97 2.91
C PRO A 113 -6.84 25.94 1.94
N GLY A 114 -6.92 26.20 0.63
CA GLY A 114 -6.32 25.36 -0.43
C GLY A 114 -7.24 24.31 -1.06
N GLY A 115 -8.13 23.69 -0.28
CA GLY A 115 -9.15 22.78 -0.81
C GLY A 115 -8.63 21.38 -1.17
N LEU A 116 -7.59 20.89 -0.49
CA LEU A 116 -7.00 19.56 -0.74
C LEU A 116 -7.81 18.44 -0.06
N CYS A 117 -8.01 17.31 -0.74
CA CYS A 117 -8.78 16.16 -0.21
C CYS A 117 -7.95 15.25 0.72
N LEU A 118 -6.63 15.43 0.72
CA LEU A 118 -5.65 14.64 1.45
C LEU A 118 -5.18 15.40 2.70
N SER A 119 -4.79 14.65 3.72
CA SER A 119 -4.20 15.21 4.94
C SER A 119 -2.67 15.13 4.97
N ARG A 120 -2.06 14.36 4.07
CA ARG A 120 -0.61 14.13 4.01
C ARG A 120 -0.13 14.04 2.57
N SER A 121 0.95 14.74 2.27
CA SER A 121 1.66 14.70 0.99
C SER A 121 3.08 15.22 1.19
N ILE A 122 3.90 15.08 0.15
CA ILE A 122 5.12 15.88 0.00
C ILE A 122 4.77 17.09 -0.86
N GLY A 123 5.13 18.30 -0.43
CA GLY A 123 4.70 19.55 -1.08
C GLY A 123 3.41 20.11 -0.48
N ASP A 124 2.54 20.68 -1.34
CA ASP A 124 1.27 21.35 -0.95
C ASP A 124 1.43 22.41 0.16
N ILE A 125 2.57 23.10 0.19
CA ILE A 125 2.89 24.08 1.23
C ILE A 125 1.91 25.28 1.23
N ASP A 126 1.30 25.57 0.09
CA ASP A 126 0.32 26.65 -0.07
C ASP A 126 -1.08 26.30 0.49
N VAL A 127 -1.35 25.02 0.75
CA VAL A 127 -2.58 24.56 1.42
C VAL A 127 -2.50 24.86 2.92
N GLY A 128 -1.35 24.58 3.53
CA GLY A 128 -1.07 24.94 4.92
C GLY A 128 -0.21 23.91 5.66
N GLU A 129 0.38 24.32 6.79
CA GLU A 129 1.29 23.47 7.59
C GLU A 129 0.60 22.24 8.23
N PHE A 130 -0.73 22.17 8.18
CA PHE A 130 -1.50 21.02 8.60
C PHE A 130 -1.41 19.85 7.60
N ILE A 131 -0.89 20.06 6.39
CA ILE A 131 -0.49 18.98 5.47
C ILE A 131 0.94 18.58 5.78
N VAL A 132 1.12 17.33 6.20
CA VAL A 132 2.42 16.87 6.74
C VAL A 132 3.04 15.76 5.88
N PRO A 133 4.36 15.78 5.65
CA PRO A 133 5.07 14.75 4.88
C PRO A 133 5.44 13.53 5.73
N VAL A 134 4.78 13.36 6.88
CA VAL A 134 5.13 12.30 7.84
C VAL A 134 4.40 11.02 7.44
N PRO A 135 5.10 9.97 6.98
CA PRO A 135 4.44 8.80 6.43
C PRO A 135 3.82 7.90 7.49
N TYR A 136 2.80 7.15 7.10
CA TYR A 136 2.46 5.88 7.75
C TYR A 136 3.57 4.89 7.44
N VAL A 137 4.03 4.12 8.43
CA VAL A 137 5.07 3.11 8.19
C VAL A 137 4.64 1.75 8.74
N LYS A 138 4.69 0.73 7.87
CA LYS A 138 4.43 -0.67 8.23
C LYS A 138 5.57 -1.57 7.77
N GLN A 139 6.04 -2.42 8.66
CA GLN A 139 7.02 -3.45 8.39
C GLN A 139 6.41 -4.83 8.65
N VAL A 140 6.51 -5.70 7.66
CA VAL A 140 5.99 -7.07 7.75
C VAL A 140 7.05 -8.07 7.32
N LYS A 141 6.98 -9.27 7.89
CA LYS A 141 7.75 -10.43 7.50
C LYS A 141 6.85 -11.39 6.75
N LEU A 142 7.17 -11.57 5.47
CA LEU A 142 6.51 -12.52 4.60
C LEU A 142 7.05 -13.93 4.86
N SER A 143 6.16 -14.92 4.78
CA SER A 143 6.56 -16.33 4.79
C SER A 143 7.41 -16.67 3.55
N ASN A 144 8.27 -17.68 3.68
CA ASN A 144 9.15 -18.14 2.59
C ASN A 144 8.40 -18.78 1.40
N THR A 145 7.07 -18.86 1.46
CA THR A 145 6.18 -19.28 0.38
C THR A 145 6.01 -18.18 -0.69
N GLY A 146 6.53 -16.98 -0.45
CA GLY A 146 6.43 -15.91 -1.44
C GLY A 146 5.08 -15.20 -1.44
N GLY A 147 4.98 -14.22 -2.32
CA GLY A 147 3.83 -13.34 -2.40
C GLY A 147 4.00 -12.32 -3.51
N ARG A 148 3.01 -11.45 -3.62
CA ARG A 148 2.98 -10.40 -4.64
C ARG A 148 2.61 -9.07 -4.02
N LEU A 149 3.43 -8.06 -4.26
CA LEU A 149 3.10 -6.68 -3.94
C LEU A 149 2.41 -6.03 -5.15
N ILE A 150 1.37 -5.25 -4.86
CA ILE A 150 0.69 -4.39 -5.83
C ILE A 150 0.68 -2.99 -5.24
N ILE A 151 1.32 -2.05 -5.93
CA ILE A 151 1.36 -0.63 -5.57
C ILE A 151 0.68 0.13 -6.71
N ALA A 152 -0.31 0.95 -6.41
CA ALA A 152 -0.97 1.74 -7.44
C ALA A 152 -1.44 3.10 -6.92
N SER A 153 -1.72 4.01 -7.87
CA SER A 153 -2.40 5.28 -7.59
C SER A 153 -3.90 5.05 -7.33
N ASP A 154 -4.54 6.05 -6.75
CA ASP A 154 -5.98 6.10 -6.53
C ASP A 154 -6.83 5.98 -7.81
N GLY A 155 -6.31 6.39 -8.97
CA GLY A 155 -6.92 6.10 -10.27
C GLY A 155 -7.26 4.61 -10.47
N ILE A 156 -6.54 3.69 -9.80
CA ILE A 156 -6.88 2.27 -9.70
C ILE A 156 -7.79 1.98 -8.50
N TRP A 157 -7.44 2.46 -7.31
CA TRP A 157 -8.10 2.07 -6.06
C TRP A 157 -9.51 2.63 -5.89
N ASP A 158 -9.84 3.72 -6.58
CA ASP A 158 -11.21 4.21 -6.70
C ASP A 158 -12.09 3.33 -7.59
N ALA A 159 -11.48 2.53 -8.47
CA ALA A 159 -12.18 1.67 -9.41
C ALA A 159 -12.25 0.21 -8.93
N LEU A 160 -11.23 -0.25 -8.19
CA LEU A 160 -11.08 -1.65 -7.78
C LEU A 160 -10.80 -1.77 -6.28
N SER A 161 -11.44 -2.75 -5.63
CA SER A 161 -11.04 -3.16 -4.29
C SER A 161 -9.69 -3.89 -4.29
N SER A 162 -9.02 -3.91 -3.14
CA SER A 162 -7.76 -4.64 -2.95
C SER A 162 -7.88 -6.12 -3.34
N ASP A 163 -8.95 -6.79 -2.92
CA ASP A 163 -9.21 -8.19 -3.28
C ASP A 163 -9.47 -8.40 -4.77
N ALA A 164 -10.18 -7.46 -5.41
CA ALA A 164 -10.44 -7.52 -6.84
C ALA A 164 -9.13 -7.38 -7.64
N ALA A 165 -8.30 -6.40 -7.29
CA ALA A 165 -6.99 -6.20 -7.90
C ALA A 165 -6.08 -7.42 -7.71
N ALA A 166 -5.99 -7.96 -6.48
CA ALA A 166 -5.22 -9.17 -6.19
C ALA A 166 -5.72 -10.35 -7.04
N LYS A 167 -7.03 -10.57 -7.09
CA LYS A 167 -7.64 -11.63 -7.90
C LYS A 167 -7.33 -11.48 -9.39
N CYS A 168 -7.34 -10.26 -9.94
CA CYS A 168 -6.98 -9.97 -11.33
C CYS A 168 -5.52 -10.31 -11.64
N CYS A 169 -4.63 -10.19 -10.66
CA CYS A 169 -3.21 -10.48 -10.82
C CYS A 169 -2.90 -11.99 -10.81
N ARG A 170 -3.64 -12.80 -10.05
CA ARG A 170 -3.28 -14.21 -9.79
C ARG A 170 -3.14 -15.03 -11.08
N GLY A 171 -2.05 -15.78 -11.17
CA GLY A 171 -1.72 -16.63 -12.32
C GLY A 171 -1.08 -15.90 -13.51
N LEU A 172 -0.92 -14.57 -13.45
CA LEU A 172 -0.24 -13.78 -14.47
C LEU A 172 1.20 -13.44 -14.03
N PRO A 173 2.17 -13.35 -14.96
CA PRO A 173 3.45 -12.69 -14.72
C PRO A 173 3.26 -11.23 -14.29
N ALA A 174 4.16 -10.69 -13.46
CA ALA A 174 4.06 -9.33 -12.89
C ALA A 174 3.70 -8.24 -13.93
N GLU A 175 4.35 -8.23 -15.10
CA GLU A 175 4.06 -7.24 -16.15
C GLU A 175 2.62 -7.34 -16.68
N LEU A 176 2.13 -8.56 -16.92
CA LEU A 176 0.77 -8.78 -17.40
C LEU A 176 -0.26 -8.52 -16.29
N ALA A 177 0.09 -8.82 -15.05
CA ALA A 177 -0.73 -8.51 -13.89
C ALA A 177 -0.94 -6.99 -13.74
N ALA A 178 0.12 -6.19 -13.84
CA ALA A 178 0.04 -4.73 -13.81
C ALA A 178 -0.88 -4.18 -14.92
N LYS A 179 -0.69 -4.64 -16.16
CA LYS A 179 -1.54 -4.27 -17.31
C LYS A 179 -3.00 -4.68 -17.10
N GLN A 180 -3.23 -5.86 -16.53
CA GLN A 180 -4.58 -6.38 -16.28
C GLN A 180 -5.32 -5.55 -15.22
N VAL A 181 -4.64 -5.12 -14.16
CA VAL A 181 -5.22 -4.24 -13.13
C VAL A 181 -5.63 -2.89 -13.73
N VAL A 182 -4.73 -2.26 -14.50
CA VAL A 182 -5.04 -0.99 -15.19
C VAL A 182 -6.24 -1.16 -16.13
N LYS A 183 -6.24 -2.23 -16.94
CA LYS A 183 -7.34 -2.52 -17.86
C LYS A 183 -8.68 -2.70 -17.13
N GLU A 184 -8.71 -3.41 -16.01
CA GLU A 184 -9.96 -3.62 -15.28
C GLU A 184 -10.45 -2.35 -14.58
N ALA A 185 -9.54 -1.51 -14.08
CA ALA A 185 -9.88 -0.20 -13.53
C ALA A 185 -10.53 0.72 -14.59
N LEU A 186 -9.89 0.82 -15.76
CA LEU A 186 -10.42 1.60 -16.90
C LEU A 186 -11.76 1.06 -17.40
N LYS A 187 -11.94 -0.25 -17.41
CA LYS A 187 -13.23 -0.87 -17.78
C LYS A 187 -14.33 -0.57 -16.77
N THR A 188 -13.99 -0.48 -15.48
CA THR A 188 -14.96 -0.27 -14.40
C THR A 188 -15.38 1.19 -14.29
N ARG A 189 -14.43 2.14 -14.39
CA ARG A 189 -14.68 3.57 -14.11
C ARG A 189 -14.46 4.50 -15.31
N GLY A 190 -13.92 3.99 -16.42
CA GLY A 190 -13.37 4.83 -17.49
C GLY A 190 -12.05 5.49 -17.09
N LEU A 191 -11.44 6.25 -18.00
CA LEU A 191 -10.29 7.09 -17.67
C LEU A 191 -10.78 8.39 -17.02
N LYS A 192 -10.87 8.39 -15.69
CA LYS A 192 -11.22 9.58 -14.90
C LYS A 192 -10.02 10.23 -14.23
N ASP A 193 -8.93 9.47 -14.11
CA ASP A 193 -7.70 9.88 -13.44
C ASP A 193 -6.51 9.11 -14.01
N ASP A 194 -5.30 9.57 -13.71
CA ASP A 194 -4.06 8.91 -14.09
C ASP A 194 -3.94 7.55 -13.35
N THR A 195 -3.59 6.51 -14.13
CA THR A 195 -3.52 5.14 -13.62
C THR A 195 -2.08 4.63 -13.66
N THR A 196 -1.48 4.48 -12.48
CA THR A 196 -0.15 3.89 -12.31
C THR A 196 -0.26 2.62 -11.48
N CYS A 197 0.39 1.52 -11.93
CA CYS A 197 0.40 0.25 -11.21
C CYS A 197 1.77 -0.44 -11.34
N VAL A 198 2.33 -0.85 -10.20
CA VAL A 198 3.57 -1.60 -10.07
C VAL A 198 3.25 -2.93 -9.39
N VAL A 199 3.70 -4.02 -10.00
CA VAL A 199 3.56 -5.38 -9.45
C VAL A 199 4.93 -5.99 -9.24
N VAL A 200 5.18 -6.52 -8.04
CA VAL A 200 6.45 -7.14 -7.68
C VAL A 200 6.20 -8.56 -7.18
N ASP A 201 6.84 -9.54 -7.82
CA ASP A 201 6.81 -10.94 -7.39
C ASP A 201 7.95 -11.22 -6.41
N ILE A 202 7.60 -11.69 -5.21
CA ILE A 202 8.54 -12.18 -4.21
C ILE A 202 8.54 -13.71 -4.33
N ILE A 203 9.52 -14.24 -5.06
CA ILE A 203 9.57 -15.64 -5.47
C ILE A 203 10.35 -16.48 -4.43
N PRO A 204 9.83 -17.64 -4.00
CA PRO A 204 10.57 -18.59 -3.18
C PRO A 204 11.88 -19.05 -3.85
N PRO A 205 12.96 -19.27 -3.09
CA PRO A 205 14.24 -19.73 -3.63
C PRO A 205 14.13 -21.04 -4.42
N ASP A 206 13.19 -21.92 -4.06
CA ASP A 206 12.98 -23.22 -4.72
C ASP A 206 12.17 -23.15 -6.03
N GLN A 207 11.66 -21.96 -6.41
CA GLN A 207 10.88 -21.72 -7.63
C GLN A 207 11.68 -20.92 -8.67
N THR A 208 12.95 -21.26 -8.89
CA THR A 208 13.64 -20.83 -10.13
C THR A 208 12.78 -21.28 -11.31
N ILE A 209 12.28 -20.32 -12.08
CA ILE A 209 11.32 -20.48 -13.18
C ILE A 209 11.76 -21.65 -14.07
N ARG A 210 11.08 -22.80 -13.95
CA ARG A 210 11.20 -23.84 -14.96
C ARG A 210 10.48 -23.31 -16.20
N PRO A 211 11.13 -23.23 -17.37
CA PRO A 211 10.44 -22.86 -18.60
C PRO A 211 9.21 -23.75 -18.76
N LEU A 212 8.03 -23.14 -18.89
CA LEU A 212 6.80 -23.87 -19.18
C LEU A 212 7.02 -24.65 -20.48
N SER A 213 7.19 -25.97 -20.38
CA SER A 213 7.19 -26.84 -21.54
C SER A 213 5.84 -26.68 -22.25
N PRO A 214 5.82 -26.52 -23.59
CA PRO A 214 4.58 -26.27 -24.32
C PRO A 214 3.57 -27.41 -24.07
N PRO A 215 2.26 -27.09 -24.03
CA PRO A 215 1.23 -28.07 -23.68
C PRO A 215 1.24 -29.21 -24.70
N LYS A 216 1.54 -30.43 -24.23
CA LYS A 216 1.34 -31.65 -25.03
C LYS A 216 -0.15 -31.77 -25.33
N LYS A 217 -0.52 -31.73 -26.61
CA LYS A 217 -1.88 -32.03 -27.08
C LYS A 217 -2.24 -33.46 -26.63
N MET A 218 -3.09 -33.59 -25.61
CA MET A 218 -3.69 -34.87 -25.25
C MET A 218 -4.97 -35.06 -26.06
N ASN A 219 -4.94 -36.05 -26.95
CA ASN A 219 -6.10 -36.53 -27.69
C ASN A 219 -7.11 -37.14 -26.72
N LYS A 220 -8.34 -36.62 -26.69
CA LYS A 220 -9.47 -37.24 -25.99
C LYS A 220 -9.95 -38.44 -26.81
N LEU A 221 -9.67 -39.66 -26.35
CA LEU A 221 -10.56 -40.81 -26.61
C LEU A 221 -10.38 -41.95 -25.59
N LYS A 222 -11.52 -42.33 -24.97
CA LYS A 222 -11.80 -43.55 -24.17
C LYS A 222 -11.17 -43.57 -22.77
N SER A 223 -11.82 -43.99 -21.68
CA SER A 223 -13.04 -44.78 -21.49
C SER A 223 -13.64 -44.56 -20.10
N LEU A 224 -14.95 -44.82 -20.03
CA LEU A 224 -15.84 -44.91 -18.88
C LEU A 224 -15.50 -46.05 -17.89
N ILE A 225 -15.94 -45.85 -16.64
CA ILE A 225 -16.22 -46.81 -15.54
C ILE A 225 -15.01 -47.25 -14.69
N PHE A 226 -14.99 -46.85 -13.41
CA PHE A 226 -15.21 -47.74 -12.25
C PHE A 226 -15.41 -46.92 -10.96
N ARG A 227 -16.59 -47.13 -10.35
CA ARG A 227 -17.05 -46.53 -9.09
C ARG A 227 -16.58 -47.45 -7.95
N LYS A 228 -15.75 -46.97 -7.02
CA LYS A 228 -15.52 -47.62 -5.73
C LYS A 228 -15.48 -46.60 -4.59
N LYS A 229 -16.37 -46.81 -3.62
CA LYS A 229 -16.47 -46.11 -2.33
C LYS A 229 -15.28 -46.47 -1.44
N ALA A 230 -14.71 -45.48 -0.75
CA ALA A 230 -14.01 -45.62 0.54
C ALA A 230 -14.15 -44.27 1.26
N LYS A 231 -15.08 -44.14 2.22
CA LYS A 231 -14.93 -44.33 3.68
C LYS A 231 -14.14 -43.19 4.33
N ASP A 232 -14.89 -42.27 4.93
CA ASP A 232 -14.42 -41.11 5.69
C ASP A 232 -13.57 -41.50 6.91
N GLN A 233 -12.49 -40.75 7.14
CA GLN A 233 -11.91 -40.52 8.46
C GLN A 233 -11.71 -39.01 8.65
N PRO A 234 -12.08 -38.43 9.81
CA PRO A 234 -11.98 -37.00 10.02
C PRO A 234 -10.59 -36.56 10.50
N ASN A 235 -10.13 -35.46 9.90
CA ASN A 235 -9.33 -34.37 10.45
C ASN A 235 -8.03 -34.68 11.23
N LYS A 236 -6.92 -34.70 10.48
CA LYS A 236 -5.62 -34.18 10.94
C LYS A 236 -4.99 -33.15 9.99
N LEU A 237 -5.76 -32.64 9.02
CA LEU A 237 -5.29 -31.73 7.96
C LEU A 237 -5.65 -30.25 8.19
N THR A 238 -6.51 -29.95 9.16
CA THR A 238 -6.98 -28.57 9.43
C THR A 238 -5.99 -27.71 10.21
N LYS A 239 -4.92 -28.29 10.79
CA LYS A 239 -3.88 -27.53 11.51
C LYS A 239 -2.65 -27.18 10.67
N GLN A 240 -2.54 -27.71 9.46
CA GLN A 240 -1.42 -27.47 8.53
C GLN A 240 -1.74 -26.40 7.46
N LEU A 241 -3.03 -26.08 7.24
CA LEU A 241 -3.42 -25.00 6.33
C LEU A 241 -3.34 -23.61 6.97
N SER A 242 -3.40 -23.51 8.30
CA SER A 242 -3.45 -22.21 9.00
C SER A 242 -2.10 -21.46 9.03
N SER A 243 -1.00 -22.10 8.62
CA SER A 243 0.34 -21.50 8.62
C SER A 243 0.85 -21.13 7.22
N VAL A 244 0.14 -21.49 6.15
CA VAL A 244 0.55 -21.18 4.77
C VAL A 244 0.13 -19.74 4.46
N GLY A 245 1.10 -18.88 4.13
CA GLY A 245 0.85 -17.48 3.81
C GLY A 245 0.75 -16.54 5.00
N MET A 246 1.24 -16.93 6.18
CA MET A 246 1.31 -16.00 7.31
C MET A 246 2.19 -14.79 6.95
N VAL A 247 1.68 -13.62 7.31
CA VAL A 247 2.39 -12.35 7.30
C VAL A 247 2.48 -11.93 8.76
N GLU A 248 3.71 -11.85 9.29
CA GLU A 248 3.96 -11.40 10.65
C GLU A 248 4.22 -9.89 10.60
N GLU A 249 3.44 -9.12 11.35
CA GLU A 249 3.68 -7.68 11.50
C GLU A 249 4.82 -7.46 12.49
N ILE A 250 5.88 -6.79 12.03
CA ILE A 250 7.06 -6.49 12.85
C ILE A 250 6.94 -5.11 13.49
N PHE A 251 6.39 -4.16 12.73
CA PHE A 251 6.26 -2.77 13.15
C PHE A 251 5.07 -2.13 12.43
N GLU A 252 4.29 -1.39 13.18
CA GLU A 252 3.28 -0.49 12.65
C GLU A 252 3.32 0.78 13.48
N GLU A 253 3.44 1.93 12.82
CA GLU A 253 3.33 3.20 13.50
C GLU A 253 2.46 4.17 12.72
N GLY A 254 1.39 4.58 13.39
CA GLY A 254 0.40 5.50 12.85
C GLY A 254 1.01 6.87 12.57
N SER A 255 0.63 7.44 11.43
CA SER A 255 1.15 8.71 10.94
C SER A 255 0.87 9.86 11.92
N ALA A 256 -0.29 9.85 12.60
CA ALA A 256 -0.70 10.87 13.58
C ALA A 256 0.24 10.93 14.78
N ILE A 257 0.54 9.77 15.37
CA ILE A 257 1.49 9.62 16.49
C ILE A 257 2.89 10.07 16.08
N LEU A 258 3.32 9.71 14.86
CA LEU A 258 4.61 10.16 14.32
C LEU A 258 4.69 11.68 14.17
N SER A 259 3.60 12.32 13.72
CA SER A 259 3.56 13.78 13.58
C SER A 259 3.63 14.49 14.94
N GLU A 260 2.93 14.00 15.96
CA GLU A 260 2.98 14.57 17.31
C GLU A 260 4.39 14.52 17.91
N ARG A 261 5.11 13.40 17.74
CA ARG A 261 6.50 13.27 18.20
C ARG A 261 7.46 14.25 17.51
N LEU A 262 7.23 14.52 16.23
CA LEU A 262 8.02 15.50 15.48
C LEU A 262 7.73 16.94 15.94
N VAL A 263 6.48 17.25 16.29
CA VAL A 263 6.11 18.55 16.88
C VAL A 263 6.77 18.71 18.25
N TYR A 264 6.70 17.69 19.10
CA TYR A 264 7.33 17.71 20.43
C TYR A 264 8.86 17.89 20.35
N SER A 265 9.50 17.18 19.41
CA SER A 265 10.96 17.31 19.18
C SER A 265 11.36 18.72 18.69
N ARG A 266 10.49 19.42 17.96
CA ARG A 266 10.72 20.84 17.59
C ARG A 266 10.54 21.78 18.77
N ALA A 267 9.62 21.49 19.69
CA ALA A 267 9.38 22.29 20.88
C ALA A 267 10.52 22.19 21.91
N GLU A 268 11.16 21.01 22.03
CA GLU A 268 12.29 20.82 22.96
C GLU A 268 13.63 21.35 22.42
N GLY A 269 13.79 21.47 21.10
CA GLY A 269 14.98 22.06 20.46
C GLY A 269 15.02 23.59 20.48
N CYS A 270 14.04 24.23 21.13
CA CYS A 270 13.95 25.68 21.30
C CYS A 270 14.23 26.05 22.77
N LYS A 271 15.42 25.68 23.26
CA LYS A 271 16.02 26.18 24.51
C LYS A 271 17.52 26.36 24.34
#